data_AF-A0A452IFF8-F1
#
_entry.id   AF-A0A452IFF8-F1
#
_cell.length_a   1.000
_cell.length_b   1.000
_cell.length_c   1.000
_cell.angle_alpha   90.00
_cell.angle_beta   90.00
_cell.angle_gamma   90.00
#
_symmetry.space_group_name_H-M   'P 1'
#
loop_
_entity.id
_entity.type
_entity.pdbx_description
1 polymer ?
#
loop_
_entity_poly.entity_id
_entity_poly.type
_entity_poly.pdbx_seq_one_letter_code
_entity_poly.pdbx_strand_id
1 'polypeptide(L)'
;MRAPRETLHLLLATALQLVGCAAKAPQPQTKGIPLLGEVMQWMEVYNRSFCQPKEMLVPVSEEHPAEVEHLLAPSCVPLHRCAGCCADEGLQCVPTRMHVVVMEVMEGRAGERNSRGWVKSQALQG
;
A
#
# COMPACT_ATOMS: atom_id res chain seq x y z
N MET A 1 63.29 10.54 19.31
CA MET A 1 62.22 11.41 18.78
C MET A 1 61.24 10.51 18.02
N ARG A 2 60.09 10.25 18.63
CA ARG A 2 59.14 9.19 18.26
C ARG A 2 57.98 9.85 17.50
N ALA A 3 57.94 9.66 16.17
CA ALA A 3 56.83 10.14 15.35
C ALA A 3 55.56 9.32 15.67
N PRO A 4 54.39 9.96 15.88
CA PRO A 4 53.18 9.26 16.28
C PRO A 4 52.61 8.44 15.11
N ARG A 5 52.31 7.16 15.38
CA ARG A 5 51.66 6.18 14.46
C ARG A 5 50.23 6.57 14.04
N GLU A 6 49.69 7.62 14.63
CA GLU A 6 48.29 8.04 14.48
C GLU A 6 48.03 8.85 13.20
N THR A 7 49.06 9.47 12.61
CA THR A 7 48.90 10.31 11.41
C THR A 7 48.74 9.47 10.13
N LEU A 8 49.27 8.25 10.11
CA LEU A 8 49.16 7.35 8.97
C LEU A 8 47.76 6.74 8.86
N HIS A 9 47.10 6.49 9.99
CA HIS A 9 45.71 5.99 10.02
C HIS A 9 44.69 7.05 9.57
N LEU A 10 44.91 8.33 9.89
CA LEU A 10 44.01 9.41 9.48
C LEU A 10 44.00 9.66 7.97
N LEU A 11 45.12 9.42 7.27
CA LEU A 11 45.21 9.62 5.82
C LEU A 11 44.58 8.47 5.01
N LEU A 12 44.47 7.27 5.58
CA LEU A 12 43.82 6.12 4.94
C LEU A 12 42.29 6.18 5.06
N ALA A 13 41.75 6.80 6.10
CA ALA A 13 40.30 6.89 6.33
C ALA A 13 39.59 7.92 5.44
N THR A 14 40.29 8.97 4.98
CA THR A 14 39.69 10.04 4.16
C THR A 14 39.54 9.66 2.68
N ALA A 15 40.31 8.69 2.18
CA ALA A 15 40.18 8.22 0.79
C ALA A 15 38.95 7.32 0.56
N LEU A 16 38.41 6.68 1.61
CA LEU A 16 37.29 5.74 1.46
C LEU A 16 35.91 6.40 1.43
N GLN A 17 35.80 7.70 1.76
CA GLN A 17 34.51 8.39 1.85
C GLN A 17 34.04 9.09 0.56
N LEU A 18 34.80 9.01 -0.54
CA LEU A 18 34.42 9.64 -1.82
C LEU A 18 33.93 8.64 -2.89
N VAL A 19 33.84 7.35 -2.56
CA VAL A 19 33.26 6.30 -3.44
C VAL A 19 31.80 6.01 -3.10
N GLY A 20 31.05 7.04 -2.70
CA GLY A 20 29.60 6.98 -2.71
C GLY A 20 29.11 7.08 -4.16
N CYS A 21 28.87 5.95 -4.80
CA CYS A 21 28.17 5.87 -6.09
C CYS A 21 26.80 6.56 -5.96
N ALA A 22 26.71 7.84 -6.33
CA ALA A 22 25.44 8.44 -6.69
C ALA A 22 25.04 7.81 -8.04
N ALA A 23 24.22 6.77 -8.00
CA ALA A 23 23.48 6.34 -9.17
C ALA A 23 22.62 7.53 -9.60
N LYS A 24 23.06 8.24 -10.66
CA LYS A 24 22.22 9.21 -11.33
C LYS A 24 21.07 8.41 -11.94
N ALA A 25 19.90 8.45 -11.29
CA ALA A 25 18.67 7.95 -11.88
C ALA A 25 18.52 8.59 -13.28
N PRO A 26 18.16 7.82 -14.33
CA PRO A 26 17.81 8.40 -15.61
C PRO A 26 16.68 9.41 -15.40
N GLN A 27 16.97 10.69 -15.63
CA GLN A 27 15.96 11.73 -15.65
C GLN A 27 15.04 11.43 -16.85
N PRO A 28 13.72 11.29 -16.67
CA PRO A 28 12.82 11.08 -17.79
C PRO A 28 12.88 12.30 -18.71
N GLN A 29 13.27 12.06 -19.96
CA GLN A 29 13.21 13.03 -21.04
C GLN A 29 11.76 13.10 -21.52
N THR A 30 11.04 14.17 -21.19
CA THR A 30 9.86 14.56 -21.97
C THR A 30 9.96 16.02 -22.36
N LYS A 31 10.44 16.21 -23.59
CA LYS A 31 10.22 17.39 -24.41
C LYS A 31 8.70 17.61 -24.59
N GLY A 32 8.26 18.84 -24.38
CA GLY A 32 6.97 19.34 -24.87
C GLY A 32 5.84 19.34 -23.84
N ILE A 33 5.21 20.51 -23.70
CA ILE A 33 4.07 20.78 -22.82
C ILE A 33 2.79 20.25 -23.49
N PRO A 34 1.98 19.39 -22.86
CA PRO A 34 0.55 19.34 -23.14
C PRO A 34 -0.14 20.39 -22.26
N LEU A 35 -0.69 21.46 -22.87
CA LEU A 35 -1.65 22.35 -22.19
C LEU A 35 -3.05 21.73 -22.22
N LEU A 36 -3.12 20.53 -21.67
CA LEU A 36 -4.29 19.71 -21.34
C LEU A 36 -3.74 18.72 -20.30
N GLY A 37 -4.45 18.47 -19.19
CA GLY A 37 -3.92 17.83 -17.98
C GLY A 37 -2.90 16.69 -18.19
N GLU A 38 -1.97 16.56 -17.23
CA GLU A 38 -0.91 15.55 -17.19
C GLU A 38 -1.37 14.19 -17.74
N VAL A 39 -0.80 13.78 -18.88
CA VAL A 39 -1.17 12.54 -19.56
C VAL A 39 -0.47 11.38 -18.88
N MET A 40 -1.25 10.49 -18.26
CA MET A 40 -0.75 9.22 -17.73
C MET A 40 -0.24 8.33 -18.87
N GLN A 41 1.02 7.91 -18.80
CA GLN A 41 1.62 7.09 -19.85
C GLN A 41 1.02 5.67 -19.86
N TRP A 42 1.02 5.01 -21.03
CA TRP A 42 0.40 3.67 -21.18
C TRP A 42 0.93 2.64 -20.17
N MET A 43 2.24 2.59 -19.96
CA MET A 43 2.84 1.68 -18.98
C MET A 43 2.37 1.96 -17.55
N GLU A 44 2.12 3.23 -17.22
CA GLU A 44 1.58 3.59 -15.91
C GLU A 44 0.12 3.14 -15.78
N VAL A 45 -0.71 3.38 -16.80
CA VAL A 45 -2.10 2.90 -16.83
C VAL A 45 -2.13 1.38 -16.63
N TYR A 46 -1.35 0.63 -17.40
CA TYR A 46 -1.28 -0.82 -17.35
C TYR A 46 -0.84 -1.33 -15.96
N ASN A 47 0.24 -0.77 -15.40
CA ASN A 47 0.75 -1.20 -14.10
C ASN A 47 -0.20 -0.86 -12.94
N ARG A 48 -0.97 0.23 -13.06
CA ARG A 48 -1.96 0.60 -12.04
C ARG A 48 -3.25 -0.20 -12.17
N SER A 49 -3.59 -0.66 -13.37
CA SER A 49 -4.83 -1.40 -13.64
C SER A 49 -4.69 -2.92 -13.60
N PHE A 50 -3.49 -3.50 -13.68
CA PHE A 50 -3.34 -4.96 -13.64
C PHE A 50 -3.82 -5.56 -12.31
N CYS A 51 -4.42 -6.76 -12.40
CA CYS A 51 -4.96 -7.54 -11.28
C CYS A 51 -3.92 -7.73 -10.15
N GLN A 52 -4.15 -7.08 -9.01
CA GLN A 52 -3.30 -7.17 -7.82
C GLN A 52 -4.12 -6.87 -6.54
N PRO A 53 -3.62 -7.20 -5.34
CA PRO A 53 -4.20 -6.73 -4.09
C PRO A 53 -4.21 -5.20 -4.05
N LYS A 54 -5.38 -4.61 -3.80
CA LYS A 54 -5.55 -3.16 -3.60
C LYS A 54 -6.42 -2.90 -2.38
N GLU A 55 -6.12 -1.84 -1.65
CA GLU A 55 -6.96 -1.40 -0.54
C GLU A 55 -8.31 -0.91 -1.09
N MET A 56 -9.39 -1.46 -0.56
CA MET A 56 -10.76 -1.11 -0.90
C MET A 56 -11.57 -0.98 0.40
N LEU A 57 -12.47 0.01 0.43
CA LEU A 57 -13.42 0.16 1.53
C LEU A 57 -14.59 -0.80 1.31
N VAL A 58 -14.75 -1.74 2.22
CA VAL A 58 -15.83 -2.74 2.18
C VAL A 58 -16.85 -2.41 3.28
N PRO A 59 -18.15 -2.37 2.97
CA PRO A 59 -19.19 -2.17 3.97
C PRO A 59 -19.17 -3.29 5.01
N VAL A 60 -19.14 -2.93 6.29
CA VAL A 60 -19.07 -3.94 7.37
C VAL A 60 -20.34 -4.81 7.39
N SER A 61 -21.49 -4.21 7.06
CA SER A 61 -22.79 -4.91 7.01
C SER A 61 -22.87 -6.02 5.96
N GLU A 62 -22.09 -5.93 4.87
CA GLU A 62 -22.07 -6.95 3.82
C GLU A 62 -21.25 -8.19 4.26
N GLU A 63 -20.19 -7.96 5.04
CA GLU A 63 -19.33 -9.02 5.57
C GLU A 63 -19.92 -9.70 6.81
N HIS A 64 -20.72 -8.94 7.57
CA HIS A 64 -21.32 -9.36 8.83
C HIS A 64 -22.84 -9.11 8.86
N PRO A 65 -23.62 -9.83 8.03
CA PRO A 65 -25.07 -9.65 7.99
C PRO A 65 -25.78 -10.05 9.29
N ALA A 66 -25.12 -10.79 10.20
CA ALA A 66 -25.66 -11.15 11.51
C ALA A 66 -25.66 -9.98 12.52
N GLU A 67 -24.94 -8.89 12.23
CA GLU A 67 -24.86 -7.69 13.08
C GLU A 67 -25.86 -6.60 12.65
N VAL A 68 -26.83 -6.91 11.78
CA VAL A 68 -27.89 -5.99 11.32
C VAL A 68 -28.79 -5.41 12.43
N GLU A 69 -28.69 -5.93 13.65
CA GLU A 69 -29.35 -5.34 14.83
C GLU A 69 -28.60 -4.14 15.43
N HIS A 70 -27.36 -3.88 14.98
CA HIS A 70 -26.48 -2.87 15.55
C HIS A 70 -26.03 -1.87 14.50
N LEU A 71 -25.90 -0.61 14.91
CA LEU A 71 -25.20 0.41 14.15
C LEU A 71 -23.69 0.23 14.36
N LEU A 72 -22.98 -0.14 13.29
CA LEU A 72 -21.52 -0.29 13.30
C LEU A 72 -20.84 1.01 12.86
N ALA A 73 -19.84 1.44 13.61
CA ALA A 73 -19.00 2.57 13.28
C ALA A 73 -17.50 2.17 13.32
N PRO A 74 -16.74 2.36 12.23
CA PRO A 74 -17.18 2.90 10.93
C PRO A 74 -18.11 1.94 10.18
N SER A 75 -18.89 2.47 9.22
CA SER A 75 -19.77 1.65 8.38
C SER A 75 -19.02 0.88 7.29
N CYS A 76 -17.77 1.25 7.01
CA CYS A 76 -16.87 0.57 6.08
C CYS A 76 -15.45 0.52 6.64
N VAL A 77 -14.68 -0.47 6.21
CA VAL A 77 -13.33 -0.75 6.68
C VAL A 77 -12.37 -0.99 5.51
N PRO A 78 -11.08 -0.60 5.62
CA PRO A 78 -10.09 -0.84 4.58
C PRO A 78 -9.64 -2.31 4.58
N LEU A 79 -9.76 -2.97 3.44
CA LEU A 79 -9.29 -4.35 3.22
C LEU A 79 -8.56 -4.48 1.90
N HIS A 80 -7.55 -5.33 1.83
CA HIS A 80 -6.93 -5.70 0.55
C HIS A 80 -7.80 -6.73 -0.18
N ARG A 81 -8.31 -6.35 -1.35
CA ARG A 81 -9.11 -7.21 -2.25
C ARG A 81 -8.47 -7.26 -3.63
N CYS A 82 -8.80 -8.29 -4.40
CA CYS A 82 -8.35 -8.40 -5.79
C CYS A 82 -9.06 -7.33 -6.60
N ALA A 83 -8.31 -6.46 -7.26
CA ALA A 83 -8.86 -5.43 -8.13
C ALA A 83 -7.97 -5.18 -9.34
N GLY A 84 -8.59 -4.85 -10.46
CA GLY A 84 -7.93 -4.62 -11.74
C GLY A 84 -8.46 -5.53 -12.84
N CYS A 85 -7.80 -5.48 -13.99
CA CYS A 85 -8.08 -6.29 -15.16
C CYS A 85 -6.95 -7.29 -15.45
N CYS A 86 -7.29 -8.36 -16.15
CA CYS A 86 -6.35 -9.27 -16.75
C CYS A 86 -5.99 -8.78 -18.17
N ALA A 87 -4.85 -9.21 -18.71
CA ALA A 87 -4.47 -8.90 -20.08
C ALA A 87 -5.35 -9.62 -21.12
N ASP A 88 -5.98 -10.71 -20.72
CA ASP A 88 -6.92 -11.51 -21.51
C ASP A 88 -8.32 -11.37 -20.89
N GLU A 89 -9.31 -11.02 -21.71
CA GLU A 89 -10.71 -10.82 -21.29
C GLU A 89 -11.41 -12.13 -20.88
N GLY A 90 -10.88 -13.28 -21.29
CA GLY A 90 -11.33 -14.59 -20.86
C GLY A 90 -10.87 -14.98 -19.45
N LEU A 91 -10.03 -14.17 -18.81
CA LEU A 91 -9.54 -14.40 -17.46
C LEU A 91 -10.25 -13.51 -16.42
N GLN A 92 -10.42 -14.04 -15.21
CA GLN A 92 -11.00 -13.33 -14.09
C GLN A 92 -9.95 -13.08 -13.00
N CYS A 93 -9.93 -11.87 -12.44
CA CYS A 93 -9.08 -11.51 -11.31
C CYS A 93 -9.66 -12.11 -10.01
N VAL A 94 -9.04 -13.19 -9.52
CA VAL A 94 -9.50 -13.92 -8.34
C VAL A 94 -8.37 -14.09 -7.31
N PRO A 95 -8.68 -14.15 -6.00
CA PRO A 95 -7.68 -14.29 -4.95
C PRO A 95 -7.00 -15.65 -4.98
N THR A 96 -5.67 -15.67 -4.83
CA THR A 96 -4.89 -16.93 -4.73
C THR A 96 -4.58 -17.32 -3.29
N ARG A 97 -4.50 -16.34 -2.37
CA ARG A 97 -4.24 -16.53 -0.93
C ARG A 97 -4.93 -15.44 -0.13
N MET A 98 -5.63 -15.83 0.93
CA MET A 98 -6.33 -14.92 1.84
C MET A 98 -5.95 -15.23 3.28
N HIS A 99 -6.12 -14.24 4.16
CA HIS A 99 -6.01 -14.37 5.60
C HIS A 99 -7.17 -13.65 6.29
N VAL A 100 -7.45 -14.05 7.52
CA VAL A 100 -8.48 -13.40 8.34
C VAL A 100 -7.88 -12.16 9.00
N VAL A 101 -8.57 -11.03 8.86
CA VAL A 101 -8.27 -9.77 9.55
C VAL A 101 -9.37 -9.51 10.56
N VAL A 102 -8.97 -9.16 11.78
CA VAL A 102 -9.87 -8.76 12.86
C VAL A 102 -9.82 -7.24 12.96
N MET A 103 -10.97 -6.58 12.93
CA MET A 103 -11.09 -5.12 12.94
C MET A 103 -11.93 -4.68 14.12
N GLU A 104 -11.47 -3.64 14.83
CA GLU A 104 -12.23 -3.05 15.93
C GLU A 104 -13.33 -2.14 15.37
N VAL A 105 -14.53 -2.27 15.89
CA VAL A 105 -15.68 -1.42 15.54
C VAL A 105 -16.36 -0.93 16.81
N MET A 106 -17.10 0.16 16.68
CA MET A 106 -18.04 0.61 17.70
C MET A 106 -19.44 0.11 17.34
N GLU A 107 -20.07 -0.60 18.27
CA GLU A 107 -21.43 -1.08 18.17
C GLU A 107 -22.34 -0.14 18.97
N GLY A 108 -23.35 0.42 18.31
CA GLY A 108 -24.39 1.24 18.93
C GLY A 108 -25.77 0.66 18.69
N ARG A 109 -26.67 0.85 19.66
CA ARG A 109 -28.11 0.63 19.52
C ARG A 109 -28.84 1.86 20.00
N ALA A 110 -30.01 2.14 19.41
CA ALA A 110 -30.79 3.32 19.75
C ALA A 110 -31.20 3.30 21.23
N GLY A 111 -30.80 4.32 21.98
CA GLY A 111 -31.11 4.43 23.41
C GLY A 111 -30.11 3.74 24.35
N GLU A 112 -29.04 3.14 23.82
CA GLU A 112 -28.02 2.41 24.59
C GLU A 112 -26.64 3.05 24.48
N ARG A 113 -25.75 2.70 25.41
CA ARG A 113 -24.35 3.15 25.38
C ARG A 113 -23.59 2.35 24.32
N ASN A 114 -22.87 3.05 23.46
CA ASN A 114 -21.98 2.41 22.48
C ASN A 114 -20.93 1.53 23.18
N SER A 115 -20.61 0.41 22.56
CA SER A 115 -19.60 -0.54 23.03
C SER A 115 -18.59 -0.84 21.94
N ARG A 116 -17.40 -1.34 22.33
CA ARG A 116 -16.38 -1.78 21.37
C ARG A 116 -16.62 -3.24 21.03
N GLY A 117 -16.53 -3.56 19.76
CA GLY A 117 -16.69 -4.89 19.19
C GLY A 117 -15.58 -5.21 18.19
N TRP A 118 -15.63 -6.43 17.64
CA TRP A 118 -14.65 -6.91 16.68
C TRP A 118 -15.34 -7.66 15.55
N VAL A 119 -15.00 -7.31 14.32
CA VAL A 119 -15.48 -7.96 13.11
C VAL A 119 -14.34 -8.70 12.42
N LYS A 120 -14.65 -9.75 11.66
CA LYS A 120 -13.67 -10.65 11.03
C LYS A 120 -13.93 -10.79 9.53
N SER A 121 -13.06 -10.24 8.69
CA SER A 121 -13.17 -10.39 7.23
C SER A 121 -11.95 -11.10 6.63
N GLN A 122 -12.10 -11.59 5.39
CA GLN A 122 -11.00 -12.16 4.60
C GLN A 122 -10.35 -11.05 3.75
N ALA A 123 -9.02 -10.98 3.81
CA ALA A 123 -8.21 -10.03 3.05
C ALA A 123 -7.03 -10.73 2.36
N LEU A 124 -6.53 -10.13 1.29
CA LEU A 124 -5.28 -10.51 0.64
C LEU A 124 -4.07 -10.02 1.43
N GLN A 125 -2.95 -10.75 1.33
CA GLN A 125 -1.66 -10.25 1.79
C GLN A 125 -1.24 -9.08 0.88
N GLY A 126 -1.07 -7.89 1.45
CA GLY A 126 -0.57 -6.71 0.73
C GLY A 126 0.90 -6.79 0.37
#